data_AF-A0AA39I162-F1
#
_entry.id   AF-A0AA39I162-F1
#
_cell.length_a   1.000
_cell.length_b   1.000
_cell.length_c   1.000
_cell.angle_alpha   90.00
_cell.angle_beta   90.00
_cell.angle_gamma   90.00
#
_symmetry.space_group_name_H-M   'P 1'
#
loop_
_entity.id
_entity.type
_entity.pdbx_description
1 polymer ?
#
loop_
_entity_poly.entity_id
_entity_poly.type
_entity_poly.pdbx_seq_one_letter_code
_entity_poly.pdbx_strand_id
1 'polypeptide(L)'
;MEGRMSRLRRSLSRSLIQLHSIHRSTDNLADLPGPPMNFERKFATPSTFPELQQLVQNNNELLREIIAVFEERSNLDLNYAKSMYRLSARLHKVAQGAQGTIDQVWATVADQYDSHATIHSNLGTSIRDDIVQPLKSIFLAQQKSIKKSWNVANRELREYRDQRAEVLKTKNRLDSASRDLERIEQALDNDKGTNIKLAVKKRKALDAVYKIEEEYLDDIYDSEKKRRLVALNLKKAARNLEHVEKQRLDHTQTALGRFNRTISQLAPSLNQMFERHLSAMTKAAQCDPSRYIMSVEPSTSSNHILYLGDFYAENQAEPIEMDRRRRALARAHDLVATKMGKLDKETGDDDNDGDAQGQNTNATTRTACSITDFLSCIAHKIELTLHHLDAGVPITDPPTAKVYQQKVKDKSGTNQTILSIPQDDDYIQIEKPPMRRASSTFTSSEYDYERISINENVQSMPSTSIYHPQSSSGSSGVSYGQNSPPAMYRVLYDFPAHMEEELDLRAGDCVIVEGKIGEDWMVGHLVADTTGGRPIRSGRFPASYVAA
;
A
#
# COMPACT_ATOMS: atom_id res chain seq x y z
N MET A 1 25.43 71.88 -85.65
CA MET A 1 24.16 72.10 -84.93
C MET A 1 24.06 71.03 -83.86
N GLU A 2 24.05 71.45 -82.60
CA GLU A 2 24.09 70.54 -81.44
C GLU A 2 22.67 70.06 -81.07
N GLY A 3 22.57 68.83 -80.55
CA GLY A 3 21.27 68.24 -80.23
C GLY A 3 21.34 67.04 -79.30
N ARG A 4 21.50 67.30 -77.99
CA ARG A 4 21.09 66.45 -76.85
C ARG A 4 21.58 64.99 -76.83
N MET A 5 22.45 64.64 -75.86
CA MET A 5 22.27 63.52 -74.91
C MET A 5 23.52 63.32 -74.02
N SER A 6 23.61 64.04 -72.89
CA SER A 6 24.71 63.83 -71.92
C SER A 6 24.39 64.33 -70.50
N ARG A 7 23.33 63.82 -69.88
CA ARG A 7 23.02 64.05 -68.44
C ARG A 7 22.52 62.80 -67.72
N LEU A 8 23.39 61.79 -67.53
CA LEU A 8 23.16 60.76 -66.50
C LEU A 8 24.43 60.08 -65.94
N ARG A 9 25.52 60.84 -65.76
CA ARG A 9 26.67 60.42 -64.93
C ARG A 9 27.25 61.60 -64.15
N ARG A 10 26.82 61.75 -62.88
CA ARG A 10 27.49 62.40 -61.72
C ARG A 10 26.43 62.87 -60.70
N SER A 11 25.96 61.96 -59.84
CA SER A 11 25.34 62.30 -58.56
C SER A 11 25.39 61.11 -57.59
N LEU A 12 26.60 60.69 -57.21
CA LEU A 12 26.86 59.76 -56.10
C LEU A 12 28.19 60.14 -55.45
N SER A 13 28.22 61.30 -54.77
CA SER A 13 29.24 61.69 -53.78
C SER A 13 28.98 63.13 -53.30
N ARG A 14 28.29 63.28 -52.15
CA ARG A 14 28.32 64.40 -51.17
C ARG A 14 26.96 64.57 -50.45
N SER A 15 26.74 63.79 -49.39
CA SER A 15 25.72 64.07 -48.35
C SER A 15 25.88 63.16 -47.11
N LEU A 16 27.12 62.94 -46.65
CA LEU A 16 27.41 62.00 -45.55
C LEU A 16 27.93 62.68 -44.25
N ILE A 17 27.95 64.01 -44.18
CA ILE A 17 28.41 64.74 -42.98
C ILE A 17 27.52 65.98 -42.78
N GLN A 18 27.03 66.12 -41.53
CA GLN A 18 26.16 67.17 -40.95
C GLN A 18 24.65 66.87 -40.90
N LEU A 19 24.22 66.31 -39.76
CA LEU A 19 22.93 66.56 -39.11
C LEU A 19 23.06 66.17 -37.62
N HIS A 20 23.70 67.04 -36.85
CA HIS A 20 23.63 67.03 -35.38
C HIS A 20 22.80 68.25 -34.95
N SER A 21 21.81 68.01 -34.09
CA SER A 21 20.92 69.01 -33.47
C SER A 21 20.02 69.83 -34.40
N ILE A 22 18.71 69.57 -34.32
CA ILE A 22 17.69 70.58 -33.96
C ILE A 22 16.45 69.82 -33.48
N HIS A 23 15.90 70.24 -32.35
CA HIS A 23 14.72 69.68 -31.71
C HIS A 23 13.48 70.48 -32.13
N ARG A 24 12.45 69.84 -32.69
CA ARG A 24 11.00 69.93 -32.33
C ARG A 24 10.02 69.72 -33.49
N SER A 25 8.98 68.96 -33.17
CA SER A 25 7.60 69.06 -33.69
C SER A 25 7.34 68.89 -35.19
N THR A 26 7.08 67.64 -35.59
CA THR A 26 5.98 67.29 -36.52
C THR A 26 5.45 65.90 -36.15
N ASP A 27 4.14 65.70 -36.19
CA ASP A 27 3.50 64.42 -35.90
C ASP A 27 3.94 63.36 -36.93
N ASN A 28 4.65 62.33 -36.48
CA ASN A 28 5.20 61.32 -37.36
C ASN A 28 4.25 60.12 -37.49
N LEU A 29 3.93 59.78 -38.75
CA LEU A 29 3.28 58.53 -39.17
C LEU A 29 4.10 57.25 -38.84
N ALA A 30 5.19 57.39 -38.09
CA ALA A 30 6.14 56.35 -37.71
C ALA A 30 5.83 55.67 -36.35
N ASP A 31 4.98 56.27 -35.51
CA ASP A 31 4.55 55.69 -34.22
C ASP A 31 3.39 54.68 -34.35
N LEU A 32 3.00 54.32 -35.57
CA LEU A 32 2.22 53.10 -35.79
C LEU A 32 3.09 51.90 -35.40
N PRO A 33 2.67 51.04 -34.44
CA PRO A 33 3.45 49.88 -34.06
C PRO A 33 3.72 49.02 -35.30
N GLY A 34 5.00 48.90 -35.65
CA GLY A 34 5.45 48.18 -36.85
C GLY A 34 4.82 46.79 -36.90
N PRO A 35 4.33 46.31 -38.07
CA PRO A 35 3.49 45.12 -38.10
C PRO A 35 4.22 43.91 -37.50
N PRO A 36 3.53 43.07 -36.71
CA PRO A 36 4.16 42.12 -35.80
C PRO A 36 5.24 41.28 -36.47
N MET A 37 6.44 41.30 -35.89
CA MET A 37 7.68 40.72 -36.42
C MET A 37 7.70 39.20 -36.28
N ASN A 38 6.86 38.57 -37.09
CA ASN A 38 6.59 37.14 -37.17
C ASN A 38 7.67 36.36 -37.97
N PHE A 39 7.64 35.03 -37.97
CA PHE A 39 8.64 34.20 -38.66
C PHE A 39 8.61 34.41 -40.18
N GLU A 40 7.44 34.69 -40.76
CA GLU A 40 7.34 35.04 -42.18
C GLU A 40 8.22 36.25 -42.53
N ARG A 41 8.14 37.33 -41.74
CA ARG A 41 8.89 38.57 -41.99
C ARG A 41 10.39 38.42 -41.77
N LYS A 42 10.81 37.56 -40.84
CA LYS A 42 12.22 37.33 -40.49
C LYS A 42 12.92 36.31 -41.40
N PHE A 43 12.24 35.19 -41.69
CA PHE A 43 12.88 33.98 -42.19
C PHE A 43 12.38 33.51 -43.56
N ALA A 44 11.40 34.14 -44.20
CA ALA A 44 10.89 33.71 -45.50
C ALA A 44 11.76 34.15 -46.71
N THR A 45 13.09 34.10 -46.57
CA THR A 45 14.04 34.38 -47.65
C THR A 45 14.96 33.16 -47.90
N PRO A 46 15.51 32.98 -49.11
CA PRO A 46 16.42 31.86 -49.37
C PRO A 46 17.68 31.82 -48.49
N SER A 47 18.11 32.96 -47.95
CA SER A 47 19.26 33.05 -47.04
C SER A 47 18.89 32.78 -45.58
N THR A 48 17.73 33.26 -45.11
CA THR A 48 17.35 33.17 -43.68
C THR A 48 16.44 32.00 -43.34
N PHE A 49 15.83 31.31 -44.33
CA PHE A 49 14.99 30.14 -44.06
C PHE A 49 15.75 28.96 -43.42
N PRO A 50 17.01 28.62 -43.80
CA PRO A 50 17.77 27.57 -43.13
C PRO A 50 17.98 27.79 -41.63
N GLU A 51 18.12 29.05 -41.19
CA GLU A 51 18.23 29.41 -39.77
C GLU A 51 16.95 29.04 -38.99
N LEU A 52 15.78 29.28 -39.59
CA LEU A 52 14.49 28.86 -39.01
C LEU A 52 14.35 27.33 -38.97
N GLN A 53 14.88 26.60 -39.96
CA GLN A 53 14.89 25.14 -39.93
C GLN A 53 15.73 24.63 -38.75
N GLN A 54 16.93 25.19 -38.55
CA GLN A 54 17.80 24.84 -37.42
C GLN A 54 17.14 25.17 -36.07
N LEU A 55 16.51 26.35 -35.94
CA LEU A 55 15.81 26.75 -34.72
C LEU A 55 14.69 25.77 -34.36
N VAL A 56 13.82 25.43 -35.32
CA VAL A 56 12.71 24.50 -35.07
C VAL A 56 13.21 23.07 -34.85
N GLN A 57 14.31 22.66 -35.50
CA GLN A 57 14.95 21.38 -35.23
C GLN A 57 15.43 21.30 -33.77
N ASN A 58 16.18 22.30 -33.31
CA ASN A 58 16.70 22.36 -31.94
C ASN A 58 15.57 22.40 -30.90
N ASN A 59 14.51 23.19 -31.15
CA ASN A 59 13.36 23.28 -30.26
C ASN A 59 12.56 21.98 -30.16
N ASN A 60 12.45 21.23 -31.26
CA ASN A 60 11.80 19.93 -31.28
C ASN A 60 12.68 18.83 -30.64
N GLU A 61 14.00 18.97 -30.71
CA GLU A 61 14.94 18.13 -29.96
C GLU A 61 14.81 18.36 -28.45
N LEU A 62 14.80 19.62 -28.02
CA LEU A 62 14.54 20.00 -26.62
C LEU A 62 13.22 19.44 -26.08
N LEU A 63 12.14 19.43 -26.88
CA LEU A 63 10.87 18.82 -26.47
C LEU A 63 11.01 17.29 -26.24
N ARG A 64 11.78 16.58 -27.07
CA ARG A 64 12.03 15.14 -26.89
C ARG A 64 12.79 14.85 -25.59
N GLU A 65 13.81 15.64 -25.30
CA GLU A 65 14.57 15.52 -24.04
C GLU A 65 13.69 15.80 -22.80
N ILE A 66 12.85 16.84 -22.86
CA ILE A 66 11.86 17.11 -21.81
C ILE A 66 10.91 15.92 -21.60
N ILE A 67 10.42 15.31 -22.68
CA ILE A 67 9.57 14.11 -22.62
C ILE A 67 10.29 12.95 -21.93
N ALA A 68 11.55 12.69 -22.30
CA ALA A 68 12.35 11.61 -21.71
C ALA A 68 12.57 11.80 -20.20
N VAL A 69 12.95 13.00 -19.77
CA VAL A 69 13.16 13.33 -18.35
C VAL A 69 11.88 13.13 -17.52
N PHE A 70 10.72 13.57 -18.01
CA PHE A 70 9.46 13.35 -17.29
C PHE A 70 8.99 11.88 -17.30
N GLU A 71 9.33 11.11 -18.34
CA GLU A 71 9.07 9.67 -18.40
C GLU A 71 9.94 8.88 -17.41
N GLU A 72 11.24 9.18 -17.34
CA GLU A 72 12.13 8.63 -16.30
C GLU A 72 11.64 8.98 -14.90
N ARG A 73 11.27 10.26 -14.67
CA ARG A 73 10.74 10.71 -13.38
C ARG A 73 9.47 9.96 -12.98
N SER A 74 8.52 9.78 -13.90
CA SER A 74 7.31 8.97 -13.67
C SER A 74 7.66 7.53 -13.29
N ASN A 75 8.58 6.91 -14.03
CA ASN A 75 9.01 5.53 -13.79
C ASN A 75 9.69 5.35 -12.42
N LEU A 76 10.46 6.33 -11.94
CA LEU A 76 11.05 6.32 -10.60
C LEU A 76 9.98 6.27 -9.51
N ASP A 77 8.98 7.17 -9.55
CA ASP A 77 7.89 7.21 -8.57
C ASP A 77 7.04 5.92 -8.60
N LEU A 78 6.74 5.39 -9.79
CA LEU A 78 6.01 4.12 -9.96
C LEU A 78 6.80 2.90 -9.43
N ASN A 79 8.13 2.90 -9.57
CA ASN A 79 8.98 1.82 -9.06
C ASN A 79 9.21 1.91 -7.55
N TYR A 80 9.26 3.12 -7.00
CA TYR A 80 9.24 3.35 -5.56
C TYR A 80 7.93 2.81 -4.95
N ALA A 81 6.77 3.18 -5.52
CA ALA A 81 5.47 2.69 -5.09
C ALA A 81 5.38 1.15 -5.08
N LYS A 82 5.78 0.48 -6.18
CA LYS A 82 5.84 -1.00 -6.25
C LYS A 82 6.72 -1.62 -5.16
N SER A 83 7.80 -0.94 -4.77
CA SER A 83 8.72 -1.42 -3.73
C SER A 83 8.11 -1.25 -2.33
N MET A 84 7.43 -0.13 -2.09
CA MET A 84 6.70 0.14 -0.84
C MET A 84 5.52 -0.84 -0.63
N TYR A 85 4.70 -1.11 -1.66
CA TYR A 85 3.64 -2.13 -1.60
C TYR A 85 4.18 -3.52 -1.20
N ARG A 86 5.38 -3.90 -1.70
CA ARG A 86 6.04 -5.16 -1.31
C ARG A 86 6.51 -5.17 0.15
N LEU A 87 6.89 -4.01 0.70
CA LEU A 87 7.26 -3.90 2.11
C LEU A 87 6.01 -3.99 3.01
N SER A 88 4.92 -3.30 2.65
CA SER A 88 3.63 -3.43 3.36
C SER A 88 3.17 -4.89 3.40
N ALA A 89 3.00 -5.53 2.24
CA ALA A 89 2.48 -6.90 2.17
C ALA A 89 3.32 -7.92 2.97
N ARG A 90 4.63 -7.70 3.10
CA ARG A 90 5.50 -8.51 3.97
C ARG A 90 5.25 -8.24 5.45
N LEU A 91 5.08 -6.97 5.84
CA LEU A 91 4.87 -6.58 7.23
C LEU A 91 3.45 -6.91 7.72
N HIS A 92 2.41 -6.76 6.90
CA HIS A 92 1.07 -7.31 7.18
C HIS A 92 1.12 -8.81 7.43
N LYS A 93 1.85 -9.58 6.62
CA LYS A 93 2.00 -11.03 6.83
C LYS A 93 2.68 -11.39 8.17
N VAL A 94 3.60 -10.56 8.66
CA VAL A 94 4.20 -10.72 9.99
C VAL A 94 3.17 -10.38 11.08
N ALA A 95 2.44 -9.27 10.92
CA ALA A 95 1.44 -8.82 11.88
C ALA A 95 0.18 -9.71 11.98
N GLN A 96 -0.13 -10.53 10.96
CA GLN A 96 -1.27 -11.47 10.98
C GLN A 96 -1.19 -12.52 12.11
N GLY A 97 0.01 -12.85 12.60
CA GLY A 97 0.21 -13.76 13.74
C GLY A 97 0.37 -13.05 15.09
N ALA A 98 0.26 -11.72 15.14
CA ALA A 98 0.54 -10.92 16.33
C ALA A 98 -0.54 -11.08 17.41
N GLN A 99 -0.10 -11.29 18.65
CA GLN A 99 -0.95 -11.26 19.84
C GLN A 99 -0.63 -10.03 20.69
N GLY A 100 -1.68 -9.40 21.23
CA GLY A 100 -1.55 -8.17 22.00
C GLY A 100 -1.39 -6.90 21.14
N THR A 101 -1.71 -5.76 21.74
CA THR A 101 -1.82 -4.46 21.05
C THR A 101 -0.49 -3.96 20.47
N ILE A 102 0.63 -4.26 21.11
CA ILE A 102 1.96 -3.77 20.72
C ILE A 102 2.35 -4.38 19.36
N ASP A 103 2.25 -5.69 19.20
CA ASP A 103 2.65 -6.37 17.97
C ASP A 103 1.65 -6.14 16.83
N GLN A 104 0.37 -5.91 17.14
CA GLN A 104 -0.64 -5.57 16.14
C GLN A 104 -0.40 -4.20 15.48
N VAL A 105 0.28 -3.26 16.13
CA VAL A 105 0.59 -1.94 15.53
C VAL A 105 1.58 -2.02 14.37
N TRP A 106 2.32 -3.13 14.20
CA TRP A 106 3.07 -3.38 12.97
C TRP A 106 2.18 -3.44 11.71
N ALA A 107 0.90 -3.83 11.84
CA ALA A 107 -0.06 -3.73 10.74
C ALA A 107 -0.31 -2.26 10.35
N THR A 108 -0.42 -1.35 11.33
CA THR A 108 -0.58 0.08 11.06
C THR A 108 0.66 0.71 10.39
N VAL A 109 1.86 0.20 10.68
CA VAL A 109 3.08 0.60 9.96
C VAL A 109 3.07 0.10 8.50
N ALA A 110 2.48 -1.07 8.24
CA ALA A 110 2.27 -1.56 6.88
C ALA A 110 1.20 -0.72 6.12
N ASP A 111 0.09 -0.37 6.77
CA ASP A 111 -0.92 0.56 6.20
C ASP A 111 -0.31 1.93 5.84
N GLN A 112 0.68 2.39 6.61
CA GLN A 112 1.46 3.59 6.29
C GLN A 112 2.24 3.40 4.98
N TYR A 113 2.87 2.23 4.79
CA TYR A 113 3.63 1.91 3.59
C TYR A 113 2.72 1.80 2.35
N ASP A 114 1.50 1.25 2.47
CA ASP A 114 0.51 1.24 1.39
C ASP A 114 -0.02 2.64 1.07
N SER A 115 -0.27 3.47 2.09
CA SER A 115 -0.63 4.87 1.93
C SER A 115 0.46 5.64 1.18
N HIS A 116 1.72 5.46 1.58
CA HIS A 116 2.89 6.09 0.97
C HIS A 116 3.11 5.61 -0.47
N ALA A 117 2.98 4.30 -0.71
CA ALA A 117 3.03 3.71 -2.04
C ALA A 117 1.95 4.30 -2.97
N THR A 118 0.73 4.47 -2.46
CA THR A 118 -0.40 5.02 -3.20
C THR A 118 -0.16 6.48 -3.60
N ILE A 119 0.40 7.30 -2.70
CA ILE A 119 0.77 8.69 -3.01
C ILE A 119 1.79 8.74 -4.17
N HIS A 120 2.85 7.92 -4.14
CA HIS A 120 3.84 7.88 -5.23
C HIS A 120 3.29 7.24 -6.51
N SER A 121 2.40 6.24 -6.41
CA SER A 121 1.73 5.63 -7.56
C SER A 121 0.89 6.66 -8.32
N ASN A 122 0.14 7.49 -7.57
CA ASN A 122 -0.66 8.58 -8.11
C ASN A 122 0.23 9.68 -8.72
N LEU A 123 1.29 10.09 -8.03
CA LEU A 123 2.27 11.07 -8.54
C LEU A 123 2.89 10.61 -9.87
N GLY A 124 3.42 9.39 -9.92
CA GLY A 124 4.02 8.82 -11.12
C GLY A 124 3.01 8.65 -12.26
N THR A 125 1.77 8.27 -11.95
CA THR A 125 0.66 8.14 -12.90
C THR A 125 0.24 9.49 -13.47
N SER A 126 0.01 10.52 -12.65
CA SER A 126 -0.28 11.88 -13.13
C SER A 126 0.86 12.45 -13.98
N ILE A 127 2.14 12.24 -13.62
CA ILE A 127 3.25 12.68 -14.48
C ILE A 127 3.20 11.97 -15.85
N ARG A 128 2.92 10.66 -15.88
CA ARG A 128 2.80 9.92 -17.14
C ARG A 128 1.64 10.42 -17.99
N ASP A 129 0.45 10.50 -17.40
CA ASP A 129 -0.79 10.59 -18.15
C ASP A 129 -1.20 12.06 -18.39
N ASP A 130 -0.87 12.98 -17.46
CA ASP A 130 -1.14 14.42 -17.60
C ASP A 130 0.00 15.21 -18.27
N ILE A 131 1.24 14.70 -18.30
CA ILE A 131 2.41 15.39 -18.88
C ILE A 131 3.02 14.61 -20.05
N VAL A 132 3.51 13.39 -19.80
CA VAL A 132 4.29 12.63 -20.81
C VAL A 132 3.45 12.29 -22.04
N GLN A 133 2.25 11.72 -21.86
CA GLN A 133 1.40 11.32 -23.00
C GLN A 133 0.93 12.51 -23.87
N PRO A 134 0.45 13.64 -23.32
CA PRO A 134 0.12 14.83 -24.13
C PRO A 134 1.32 15.37 -24.90
N LEU A 135 2.50 15.47 -24.28
CA LEU A 135 3.70 15.96 -24.95
C LEU A 135 4.19 14.99 -26.04
N LYS A 136 4.15 13.67 -25.81
CA LYS A 136 4.43 12.66 -26.85
C LYS A 136 3.49 12.78 -28.04
N SER A 137 2.19 12.95 -27.79
CA SER A 137 1.18 13.13 -28.83
C SER A 137 1.47 14.35 -29.70
N ILE A 138 1.73 15.51 -29.08
CA ILE A 138 2.01 16.75 -29.82
C ILE A 138 3.35 16.68 -30.57
N PHE A 139 4.39 16.09 -29.97
CA PHE A 139 5.69 15.87 -30.62
C PHE A 139 5.56 15.07 -31.92
N LEU A 140 4.82 13.94 -31.90
CA LEU A 140 4.61 13.10 -33.08
C LEU A 140 3.81 13.81 -34.17
N ALA A 141 2.84 14.65 -33.80
CA ALA A 141 2.09 15.47 -34.76
C ALA A 141 2.97 16.57 -35.38
N GLN A 142 3.73 17.29 -34.55
CA GLN A 142 4.64 18.36 -34.97
C GLN A 142 5.75 17.83 -35.88
N GLN A 143 6.38 16.71 -35.54
CA GLN A 143 7.46 16.10 -36.35
C GLN A 143 7.01 15.79 -37.79
N LYS A 144 5.75 15.36 -37.99
CA LYS A 144 5.16 15.16 -39.32
C LYS A 144 4.94 16.49 -40.06
N SER A 145 4.41 17.51 -39.38
CA SER A 145 4.15 18.85 -39.93
C SER A 145 5.44 19.57 -40.36
N ILE A 146 6.48 19.49 -39.54
CA ILE A 146 7.83 20.02 -39.79
C ILE A 146 8.41 19.40 -41.06
N LYS A 147 8.49 18.05 -41.11
CA LYS A 147 9.03 17.31 -42.28
C LYS A 147 8.30 17.68 -43.58
N LYS A 148 6.96 17.77 -43.56
CA LYS A 148 6.16 18.16 -44.73
C LYS A 148 6.52 19.58 -45.21
N SER A 149 6.64 20.52 -44.29
CA SER A 149 6.96 21.93 -44.62
C SER A 149 8.39 22.08 -45.15
N TRP A 150 9.36 21.38 -44.56
CA TRP A 150 10.76 21.37 -45.03
C TRP A 150 10.93 20.72 -46.40
N ASN A 151 10.26 19.59 -46.68
CA ASN A 151 10.39 18.91 -47.97
C ASN A 151 9.99 19.79 -49.15
N VAL A 152 8.90 20.56 -49.01
CA VAL A 152 8.47 21.53 -50.02
C VAL A 152 9.48 22.67 -50.13
N ALA A 153 9.83 23.34 -49.02
CA ALA A 153 10.75 24.46 -49.04
C ALA A 153 12.12 24.10 -49.61
N ASN A 154 12.71 22.98 -49.18
CA ASN A 154 14.02 22.52 -49.63
C ASN A 154 14.03 22.14 -51.12
N ARG A 155 12.91 21.64 -51.67
CA ARG A 155 12.78 21.40 -53.11
C ARG A 155 12.81 22.70 -53.89
N GLU A 156 11.95 23.67 -53.54
CA GLU A 156 11.89 24.96 -54.22
C GLU A 156 13.21 25.74 -54.13
N LEU A 157 13.91 25.66 -52.99
CA LEU A 157 15.22 26.28 -52.79
C LEU A 157 16.31 25.67 -53.69
N ARG A 158 16.34 24.34 -53.88
CA ARG A 158 17.27 23.69 -54.82
C ARG A 158 16.98 24.10 -56.25
N GLU A 159 15.74 23.93 -56.70
CA GLU A 159 15.34 24.28 -58.07
C GLU A 159 15.65 25.75 -58.42
N TYR A 160 15.47 26.67 -57.47
CA TYR A 160 15.84 28.08 -57.66
C TYR A 160 17.35 28.34 -57.65
N ARG A 161 18.11 27.62 -56.82
CA ARG A 161 19.58 27.68 -56.86
C ARG A 161 20.11 27.19 -58.21
N ASP A 162 19.55 26.10 -58.74
CA ASP A 162 19.98 25.50 -59.99
C ASP A 162 19.64 26.42 -61.17
N GLN A 163 18.43 26.98 -61.22
CA GLN A 163 18.06 27.98 -62.23
C GLN A 163 18.95 29.24 -62.18
N ARG A 164 19.31 29.73 -60.98
CA ARG A 164 20.28 30.83 -60.84
C ARG A 164 21.68 30.48 -61.35
N ALA A 165 22.07 29.21 -61.34
CA ALA A 165 23.33 28.75 -61.91
C ALA A 165 23.28 28.74 -63.45
N GLU A 166 22.16 28.33 -64.05
CA GLU A 166 21.99 28.40 -65.51
C GLU A 166 21.99 29.86 -66.01
N VAL A 167 21.20 30.76 -65.39
CA VAL A 167 21.22 32.20 -65.71
C VAL A 167 22.64 32.80 -65.67
N LEU A 168 23.47 32.35 -64.72
CA LEU A 168 24.87 32.78 -64.61
C LEU A 168 25.75 32.22 -65.76
N LYS A 169 25.49 31.00 -66.24
CA LYS A 169 26.18 30.46 -67.43
C LYS A 169 25.81 31.25 -68.68
N THR A 170 24.52 31.51 -68.90
CA THR A 170 24.04 32.30 -70.06
C THR A 170 24.63 33.71 -70.03
N LYS A 171 24.65 34.37 -68.87
CA LYS A 171 25.35 35.65 -68.67
C LYS A 171 26.84 35.60 -69.04
N ASN A 172 27.56 34.56 -68.61
CA ASN A 172 29.00 34.44 -68.89
C ASN A 172 29.27 34.15 -70.38
N ARG A 173 28.38 33.40 -71.05
CA ARG A 173 28.39 33.17 -72.49
C ARG A 173 28.14 34.48 -73.26
N LEU A 174 27.18 35.29 -72.79
CA LEU A 174 26.90 36.62 -73.33
C LEU A 174 28.12 37.55 -73.20
N ASP A 175 28.68 37.72 -72.00
CA ASP A 175 29.86 38.57 -71.77
C ASP A 175 31.06 38.15 -72.66
N SER A 176 31.23 36.85 -72.89
CA SER A 176 32.25 36.34 -73.81
C SER A 176 31.98 36.74 -75.27
N ALA A 177 30.75 36.50 -75.75
CA ALA A 177 30.34 36.81 -77.12
C ALA A 177 30.35 38.33 -77.41
N SER A 178 29.89 39.16 -76.48
CA SER A 178 29.92 40.62 -76.59
C SER A 178 31.36 41.16 -76.64
N ARG A 179 32.29 40.59 -75.85
CA ARG A 179 33.72 40.95 -75.93
C ARG A 179 34.38 40.50 -77.23
N ASP A 180 33.94 39.38 -77.82
CA ASP A 180 34.40 38.94 -79.13
C ASP A 180 33.90 39.86 -80.26
N LEU A 181 32.62 40.28 -80.20
CA LEU A 181 32.03 41.25 -81.12
C LEU A 181 32.78 42.59 -81.06
N GLU A 182 32.92 43.18 -79.88
CA GLU A 182 33.65 44.45 -79.66
C GLU A 182 35.07 44.40 -80.25
N ARG A 183 35.80 43.29 -80.06
CA ARG A 183 37.14 43.09 -80.65
C ARG A 183 37.13 43.03 -82.17
N ILE A 184 36.06 42.49 -82.79
CA ILE A 184 35.90 42.48 -84.25
C ILE A 184 35.52 43.87 -84.77
N GLU A 185 34.69 44.62 -84.04
CA GLU A 185 34.31 45.99 -84.39
C GLU A 185 35.52 46.94 -84.35
N GLN A 186 36.28 46.93 -83.25
CA GLN A 186 37.53 47.70 -83.14
C GLN A 186 38.54 47.37 -84.26
N ALA A 187 38.66 46.08 -84.63
CA ALA A 187 39.53 45.67 -85.73
C ALA A 187 39.05 46.18 -87.11
N LEU A 188 37.73 46.26 -87.33
CA LEU A 188 37.13 46.78 -88.56
C LEU A 188 37.24 48.30 -88.66
N ASP A 189 37.07 49.02 -87.54
CA ASP A 189 37.20 50.47 -87.46
C ASP A 189 38.65 50.92 -87.73
N ASN A 190 39.63 50.19 -87.20
CA ASN A 190 41.05 50.40 -87.48
C ASN A 190 41.40 50.23 -88.98
N ASP A 191 40.70 49.34 -89.70
CA ASP A 191 40.84 49.11 -91.14
C ASP A 191 39.87 49.95 -91.99
N LYS A 192 39.30 51.02 -91.38
CA LYS A 192 38.35 51.97 -91.97
C LYS A 192 37.15 51.32 -92.67
N GLY A 193 36.70 50.16 -92.20
CA GLY A 193 35.59 49.41 -92.78
C GLY A 193 35.87 48.72 -94.12
N THR A 194 37.09 48.76 -94.66
CA THR A 194 37.41 48.21 -95.99
C THR A 194 37.43 46.67 -96.02
N ASN A 195 37.57 46.04 -94.86
CA ASN A 195 37.77 44.60 -94.73
C ASN A 195 36.47 43.80 -94.77
N ILE A 196 36.05 43.39 -95.97
CA ILE A 196 34.83 42.61 -96.22
C ILE A 196 34.76 41.34 -95.32
N LYS A 197 35.90 40.68 -95.08
CA LYS A 197 35.96 39.47 -94.23
C LYS A 197 35.67 39.76 -92.76
N LEU A 198 36.15 40.89 -92.23
CA LEU A 198 35.80 41.36 -90.88
C LEU A 198 34.34 41.84 -90.81
N ALA A 199 33.81 42.52 -91.84
CA ALA A 199 32.41 42.92 -91.89
C ALA A 199 31.44 41.72 -91.85
N VAL A 200 31.75 40.63 -92.58
CA VAL A 200 30.96 39.37 -92.52
C VAL A 200 31.10 38.69 -91.15
N LYS A 201 32.29 38.72 -90.53
CA LYS A 201 32.48 38.22 -89.16
C LYS A 201 31.68 39.03 -88.13
N LYS A 202 31.69 40.37 -88.24
CA LYS A 202 30.93 41.29 -87.39
C LYS A 202 29.44 40.93 -87.43
N ARG A 203 28.85 40.79 -88.63
CA ARG A 203 27.43 40.42 -88.76
C ARG A 203 27.12 39.09 -88.07
N LYS A 204 27.92 38.04 -88.31
CA LYS A 204 27.73 36.74 -87.64
C LYS A 204 27.90 36.79 -86.12
N ALA A 205 28.83 37.60 -85.61
CA ALA A 205 29.03 37.79 -84.17
C ALA A 205 27.86 38.57 -83.54
N LEU A 206 27.34 39.58 -84.23
CA LEU A 206 26.17 40.36 -83.83
C LEU A 206 24.90 39.50 -83.81
N ASP A 207 24.66 38.70 -84.85
CA ASP A 207 23.54 37.75 -84.93
C ASP A 207 23.61 36.73 -83.76
N ALA A 208 24.82 36.29 -83.40
CA ALA A 208 25.04 35.38 -82.26
C ALA A 208 24.82 36.06 -80.90
N VAL A 209 25.26 37.32 -80.74
CA VAL A 209 25.00 38.12 -79.53
C VAL A 209 23.50 38.32 -79.35
N TYR A 210 22.76 38.78 -80.37
CA TYR A 210 21.31 38.98 -80.27
C TYR A 210 20.56 37.71 -79.81
N LYS A 211 20.92 36.54 -80.35
CA LYS A 211 20.32 35.27 -79.93
C LYS A 211 20.61 34.93 -78.46
N ILE A 212 21.81 35.24 -77.97
CA ILE A 212 22.19 35.00 -76.57
C ILE A 212 21.55 36.06 -75.64
N GLU A 213 21.33 37.29 -76.11
CA GLU A 213 20.59 38.33 -75.38
C GLU A 213 19.12 37.96 -75.19
N GLU A 214 18.47 37.41 -76.22
CA GLU A 214 17.10 36.87 -76.15
C GLU A 214 17.02 35.73 -75.13
N GLU A 215 17.89 34.72 -75.22
CA GLU A 215 17.96 33.60 -74.27
C GLU A 215 18.24 34.08 -72.84
N TYR A 216 19.12 35.07 -72.65
CA TYR A 216 19.41 35.64 -71.34
C TYR A 216 18.23 36.45 -70.76
N LEU A 217 17.46 37.14 -71.60
CA LEU A 217 16.26 37.88 -71.19
C LEU A 217 15.15 36.93 -70.72
N ASP A 218 14.95 35.81 -71.41
CA ASP A 218 14.03 34.76 -71.00
C ASP A 218 14.48 34.08 -69.69
N ASP A 219 15.77 33.76 -69.57
CA ASP A 219 16.36 33.18 -68.35
C ASP A 219 16.13 34.07 -67.11
N ILE A 220 16.38 35.38 -67.20
CA ILE A 220 16.15 36.29 -66.06
C ILE A 220 14.65 36.47 -65.75
N TYR A 221 13.79 36.45 -66.77
CA TYR A 221 12.35 36.55 -66.61
C TYR A 221 11.76 35.33 -65.89
N ASP A 222 12.15 34.12 -66.30
CA ASP A 222 11.72 32.88 -65.65
C ASP A 222 12.36 32.70 -64.26
N SER A 223 13.58 33.20 -64.04
CA SER A 223 14.21 33.23 -62.72
C SER A 223 13.44 34.14 -61.74
N GLU A 224 12.92 35.29 -62.18
CA GLU A 224 12.03 36.13 -61.36
C GLU A 224 10.68 35.46 -61.08
N LYS A 225 10.08 34.75 -62.06
CA LYS A 225 8.87 33.92 -61.80
C LYS A 225 9.14 32.89 -60.71
N LYS A 226 10.24 32.14 -60.79
CA LYS A 226 10.60 31.13 -59.79
C LYS A 226 10.90 31.76 -58.43
N ARG A 227 11.61 32.89 -58.38
CA ARG A 227 11.84 33.63 -57.13
C ARG A 227 10.53 34.01 -56.43
N ARG A 228 9.50 34.44 -57.18
CA ARG A 228 8.17 34.73 -56.62
C ARG A 228 7.50 33.48 -56.04
N LEU A 229 7.56 32.35 -56.76
CA LEU A 229 7.03 31.07 -56.28
C LEU A 229 7.74 30.58 -55.00
N VAL A 230 9.08 30.66 -54.99
CA VAL A 230 9.91 30.35 -53.81
C VAL A 230 9.51 31.23 -52.64
N ALA A 231 9.46 32.56 -52.83
CA ALA A 231 9.05 33.48 -51.78
C ALA A 231 7.65 33.15 -51.21
N LEU A 232 6.68 32.81 -52.07
CA LEU A 232 5.35 32.37 -51.63
C LEU A 232 5.41 31.08 -50.80
N ASN A 233 6.19 30.09 -51.22
CA ASN A 233 6.29 28.81 -50.53
C ASN A 233 7.09 28.90 -49.21
N LEU A 234 8.18 29.69 -49.17
CA LEU A 234 8.90 29.99 -47.93
C LEU A 234 8.02 30.72 -46.92
N LYS A 235 7.19 31.67 -47.36
CA LYS A 235 6.21 32.36 -46.50
C LYS A 235 5.19 31.39 -45.90
N LYS A 236 4.63 30.49 -46.71
CA LYS A 236 3.72 29.42 -46.23
C LYS A 236 4.42 28.51 -45.21
N ALA A 237 5.64 28.05 -45.51
CA ALA A 237 6.41 27.20 -44.61
C ALA A 237 6.74 27.91 -43.29
N ALA A 238 7.18 29.18 -43.32
CA ALA A 238 7.49 29.96 -42.13
C ALA A 238 6.27 30.15 -41.20
N ARG A 239 5.07 30.39 -41.75
CA ARG A 239 3.81 30.43 -40.96
C ARG A 239 3.47 29.09 -40.31
N ASN A 240 3.64 27.99 -41.03
CA ASN A 240 3.40 26.64 -40.48
C ASN A 240 4.38 26.32 -39.34
N LEU A 241 5.65 26.66 -39.51
CA LEU A 241 6.69 26.48 -38.50
C LEU A 241 6.47 27.39 -37.27
N GLU A 242 5.96 28.60 -37.46
CA GLU A 242 5.53 29.48 -36.35
C GLU A 242 4.34 28.90 -35.57
N HIS A 243 3.36 28.31 -36.27
CA HIS A 243 2.24 27.66 -35.63
C HIS A 243 2.67 26.44 -34.81
N VAL A 244 3.59 25.62 -35.35
CA VAL A 244 4.22 24.51 -34.63
C VAL A 244 4.94 24.99 -33.37
N GLU A 245 5.74 26.05 -33.47
CA GLU A 245 6.46 26.61 -32.32
C GLU A 245 5.51 27.17 -31.25
N LYS A 246 4.43 27.86 -31.66
CA LYS A 246 3.38 28.33 -30.75
C LYS A 246 2.70 27.17 -30.01
N GLN A 247 2.32 26.11 -30.72
CA GLN A 247 1.75 24.91 -30.09
C GLN A 247 2.74 24.26 -29.12
N ARG A 248 4.02 24.13 -29.50
CA ARG A 248 5.08 23.56 -28.66
C ARG A 248 5.19 24.32 -27.33
N LEU A 249 5.25 25.65 -27.38
CA LEU A 249 5.33 26.51 -26.19
C LEU A 249 4.09 26.37 -25.30
N ASP A 250 2.89 26.47 -25.88
CA ASP A 250 1.60 26.38 -25.16
C ASP A 250 1.41 25.03 -24.44
N HIS A 251 1.75 23.92 -25.11
CA HIS A 251 1.65 22.58 -24.52
C HIS A 251 2.73 22.37 -23.42
N THR A 252 3.93 22.92 -23.61
CA THR A 252 4.99 22.87 -22.58
C THR A 252 4.61 23.70 -21.35
N GLN A 253 4.02 24.88 -21.54
CA GLN A 253 3.51 25.73 -20.46
C GLN A 253 2.36 25.04 -19.70
N THR A 254 1.45 24.40 -20.44
CA THR A 254 0.36 23.58 -19.85
C THR A 254 0.90 22.42 -19.03
N ALA A 255 1.93 21.71 -19.53
CA ALA A 255 2.61 20.64 -18.81
C ALA A 255 3.27 21.12 -17.51
N LEU A 256 3.98 22.26 -17.54
CA LEU A 256 4.55 22.88 -16.34
C LEU A 256 3.47 23.28 -15.32
N GLY A 257 2.35 23.83 -15.78
CA GLY A 257 1.20 24.16 -14.92
C GLY A 257 0.56 22.93 -14.26
N ARG A 258 0.49 21.80 -14.98
CA ARG A 258 0.05 20.51 -14.44
C ARG A 258 1.04 19.99 -13.40
N PHE A 259 2.33 19.92 -13.73
CA PHE A 259 3.39 19.47 -12.83
C PHE A 259 3.40 20.25 -11.50
N ASN A 260 3.29 21.59 -11.56
CA ASN A 260 3.28 22.43 -10.37
C ASN A 260 2.09 22.09 -9.43
N ARG A 261 0.92 21.77 -9.98
CA ARG A 261 -0.25 21.35 -9.19
C ARG A 261 -0.02 19.98 -8.56
N THR A 262 0.50 19.00 -9.31
CA THR A 262 0.80 17.65 -8.82
C THR A 262 1.82 17.70 -7.67
N ILE A 263 2.89 18.49 -7.81
CA ILE A 263 3.91 18.66 -6.75
C ILE A 263 3.34 19.42 -5.53
N SER A 264 2.49 20.43 -5.75
CA SER A 264 1.86 21.18 -4.66
C SER A 264 0.90 20.35 -3.80
N GLN A 265 0.31 19.28 -4.36
CA GLN A 265 -0.53 18.34 -3.61
C GLN A 265 0.25 17.26 -2.85
N LEU A 266 1.51 16.98 -3.24
CA LEU A 266 2.33 15.92 -2.65
C LEU A 266 2.57 16.12 -1.14
N ALA A 267 3.01 17.31 -0.72
CA ALA A 267 3.32 17.58 0.68
C ALA A 267 2.07 17.53 1.60
N PRO A 268 0.91 18.12 1.24
CA PRO A 268 -0.35 17.90 1.96
C PRO A 268 -0.73 16.42 2.12
N SER A 269 -0.63 15.62 1.05
CA SER A 269 -0.94 14.18 1.12
C SER A 269 -0.01 13.41 2.04
N LEU A 270 1.31 13.68 1.99
CA LEU A 270 2.29 13.07 2.89
C LEU A 270 2.05 13.47 4.34
N ASN A 271 1.82 14.75 4.62
CA ASN A 271 1.54 15.22 5.98
C ASN A 271 0.27 14.58 6.55
N GLN A 272 -0.83 14.52 5.78
CA GLN A 272 -2.06 13.87 6.21
C GLN A 272 -1.86 12.38 6.49
N MET A 273 -1.02 11.69 5.72
CA MET A 273 -0.62 10.31 6.01
C MET A 273 0.17 10.23 7.33
N PHE A 274 1.18 11.06 7.55
CA PHE A 274 1.99 11.01 8.78
C PHE A 274 1.16 11.25 10.05
N GLU A 275 0.29 12.26 10.06
CA GLU A 275 -0.57 12.58 11.21
C GLU A 275 -1.46 11.40 11.63
N ARG A 276 -2.09 10.72 10.65
CA ARG A 276 -2.96 9.56 10.91
C ARG A 276 -2.21 8.42 11.61
N HIS A 277 -0.98 8.13 11.18
CA HIS A 277 -0.21 6.99 11.68
C HIS A 277 0.51 7.32 13.00
N LEU A 278 0.93 8.57 13.21
CA LEU A 278 1.55 9.02 14.46
C LEU A 278 0.63 8.80 15.68
N SER A 279 -0.68 9.05 15.52
CA SER A 279 -1.67 8.79 16.57
C SER A 279 -1.72 7.31 16.99
N ALA A 280 -1.68 6.39 16.02
CA ALA A 280 -1.72 4.95 16.29
C ALA A 280 -0.43 4.44 16.96
N MET A 281 0.74 4.87 16.45
CA MET A 281 2.03 4.52 17.07
C MET A 281 2.15 5.05 18.50
N THR A 282 1.61 6.25 18.78
CA THR A 282 1.62 6.84 20.12
C THR A 282 0.84 5.99 21.13
N LYS A 283 -0.32 5.43 20.72
CA LYS A 283 -1.10 4.50 21.56
C LYS A 283 -0.31 3.20 21.86
N ALA A 284 0.41 2.67 20.87
CA ALA A 284 1.26 1.50 21.04
C ALA A 284 2.39 1.75 22.04
N ALA A 285 3.08 2.88 21.91
CA ALA A 285 4.17 3.29 22.79
C ALA A 285 3.71 3.55 24.25
N GLN A 286 2.40 3.75 24.47
CA GLN A 286 1.77 3.91 25.77
C GLN A 286 1.13 2.60 26.32
N CYS A 287 1.21 1.50 25.58
CA CYS A 287 0.73 0.20 26.07
C CYS A 287 1.68 -0.35 27.13
N ASP A 288 1.12 -0.78 28.26
CA ASP A 288 1.83 -1.51 29.31
C ASP A 288 1.96 -2.99 28.91
N PRO A 289 3.17 -3.53 28.69
CA PRO A 289 3.38 -4.96 28.37
C PRO A 289 2.85 -5.89 29.46
N SER A 290 2.82 -5.43 30.72
CA SER A 290 2.35 -6.22 31.87
C SER A 290 0.90 -6.66 31.69
N ARG A 291 0.03 -5.80 31.14
CA ARG A 291 -1.37 -6.15 30.82
C ARG A 291 -1.49 -7.28 29.80
N TYR A 292 -0.60 -7.32 28.80
CA TYR A 292 -0.60 -8.44 27.86
C TYR A 292 -0.14 -9.73 28.55
N ILE A 293 0.96 -9.68 29.31
CA ILE A 293 1.47 -10.83 30.07
C ILE A 293 0.39 -11.40 31.01
N MET A 294 -0.34 -10.53 31.73
CA MET A 294 -1.45 -10.92 32.60
C MET A 294 -2.67 -11.51 31.85
N SER A 295 -2.79 -11.27 30.54
CA SER A 295 -3.87 -11.82 29.71
C SER A 295 -3.52 -13.16 29.04
N VAL A 296 -2.29 -13.65 29.19
CA VAL A 296 -1.88 -14.95 28.65
C VAL A 296 -2.33 -16.07 29.59
N GLU A 297 -3.41 -16.75 29.22
CA GLU A 297 -3.88 -17.94 29.93
C GLU A 297 -3.28 -19.24 29.35
N PRO A 298 -2.96 -20.25 30.18
CA PRO A 298 -2.49 -21.53 29.71
C PRO A 298 -3.63 -22.34 29.04
N SER A 299 -3.35 -22.97 27.91
CA SER A 299 -4.31 -23.83 27.19
C SER A 299 -4.61 -25.18 27.88
N THR A 300 -3.96 -25.46 29.00
CA THR A 300 -4.10 -26.68 29.81
C THR A 300 -4.04 -26.32 31.29
N SER A 301 -4.53 -27.20 32.16
CA SER A 301 -4.45 -27.02 33.62
C SER A 301 -3.01 -26.76 34.10
N SER A 302 -2.86 -25.82 35.03
CA SER A 302 -1.64 -25.53 35.77
C SER A 302 -1.39 -26.48 36.95
N ASN A 303 -2.33 -27.39 37.26
CA ASN A 303 -2.24 -28.26 38.43
C ASN A 303 -1.06 -29.24 38.34
N HIS A 304 -0.36 -29.43 39.45
CA HIS A 304 0.63 -30.48 39.61
C HIS A 304 -0.05 -31.84 39.78
N ILE A 305 0.27 -32.78 38.88
CA ILE A 305 -0.23 -34.16 38.91
C ILE A 305 0.80 -35.04 39.63
N LEU A 306 0.44 -35.54 40.82
CA LEU A 306 1.26 -36.48 41.59
C LEU A 306 0.60 -37.86 41.54
N TYR A 307 1.38 -38.92 41.29
CA TYR A 307 0.86 -40.30 41.29
C TYR A 307 1.04 -40.92 42.67
N LEU A 308 -0.05 -41.32 43.34
CA LEU A 308 0.03 -42.00 44.65
C LEU A 308 0.58 -43.43 44.54
N GLY A 309 0.65 -43.97 43.33
CA GLY A 309 0.94 -45.37 43.08
C GLY A 309 -0.28 -46.25 43.36
N ASP A 310 -0.37 -47.37 42.64
CA ASP A 310 -1.42 -48.36 42.78
C ASP A 310 -0.76 -49.72 42.94
N PHE A 311 -0.61 -50.15 44.20
CA PHE A 311 -0.06 -51.45 44.52
C PHE A 311 -1.05 -52.52 44.07
N TYR A 312 -0.57 -53.59 43.41
CA TYR A 312 -1.42 -54.66 42.86
C TYR A 312 -2.40 -55.26 43.88
N ALA A 313 -1.99 -55.34 45.16
CA ALA A 313 -2.83 -55.83 46.26
C ALA A 313 -3.97 -54.89 46.67
N GLU A 314 -4.00 -53.64 46.19
CA GLU A 314 -5.12 -52.71 46.40
C GLU A 314 -6.30 -52.98 45.45
N ASN A 315 -6.03 -53.51 44.26
CA ASN A 315 -7.08 -53.73 43.27
C ASN A 315 -7.99 -54.89 43.72
N GLN A 316 -9.19 -54.57 44.21
CA GLN A 316 -10.17 -55.56 44.67
C GLN A 316 -10.68 -56.49 43.56
N ALA A 317 -10.54 -56.11 42.28
CA ALA A 317 -10.91 -56.96 41.15
C ALA A 317 -9.93 -58.11 40.89
N GLU A 318 -8.70 -58.05 41.42
CA GLU A 318 -7.69 -59.10 41.22
C GLU A 318 -7.98 -60.35 42.09
N PRO A 319 -7.81 -61.57 41.56
CA PRO A 319 -8.06 -62.82 42.29
C PRO A 319 -6.91 -63.16 43.26
N ILE A 320 -6.65 -62.27 44.22
CA ILE A 320 -5.62 -62.42 45.26
C ILE A 320 -6.28 -62.98 46.53
N GLU A 321 -5.81 -64.14 46.97
CA GLU A 321 -6.22 -64.80 48.21
C GLU A 321 -5.93 -63.91 49.45
N MET A 322 -6.86 -63.92 50.42
CA MET A 322 -7.00 -62.88 51.45
C MET A 322 -5.75 -62.68 52.33
N ASP A 323 -5.13 -63.74 52.84
CA ASP A 323 -3.91 -63.63 53.66
C ASP A 323 -2.70 -63.20 52.84
N ARG A 324 -2.66 -63.51 51.54
CA ARG A 324 -1.64 -62.98 50.62
C ARG A 324 -1.86 -61.50 50.33
N ARG A 325 -3.11 -61.07 50.12
CA ARG A 325 -3.50 -59.66 49.93
C ARG A 325 -3.15 -58.84 51.18
N ARG A 326 -3.58 -59.30 52.36
CA ARG A 326 -3.28 -58.71 53.68
C ARG A 326 -1.78 -58.52 53.90
N ARG A 327 -0.99 -59.58 53.73
CA ARG A 327 0.48 -59.52 53.87
C ARG A 327 1.14 -58.60 52.85
N ALA A 328 0.60 -58.48 51.64
CA ALA A 328 1.15 -57.58 50.62
C ALA A 328 0.89 -56.11 50.94
N LEU A 329 -0.33 -55.77 51.36
CA LEU A 329 -0.70 -54.42 51.81
C LEU A 329 0.06 -54.01 53.08
N ALA A 330 0.19 -54.91 54.07
CA ALA A 330 0.98 -54.65 55.28
C ALA A 330 2.44 -54.29 54.94
N ARG A 331 3.11 -55.05 54.07
CA ARG A 331 4.50 -54.72 53.64
C ARG A 331 4.59 -53.38 52.89
N ALA A 332 3.56 -53.00 52.14
CA ALA A 332 3.53 -51.70 51.46
C ALA A 332 3.35 -50.56 52.48
N HIS A 333 2.48 -50.75 53.48
CA HIS A 333 2.28 -49.82 54.59
C HIS A 333 3.56 -49.65 55.42
N ASP A 334 4.19 -50.74 55.83
CA ASP A 334 5.48 -50.75 56.57
C ASP A 334 6.58 -49.98 55.82
N LEU A 335 6.62 -50.09 54.48
CA LEU A 335 7.58 -49.38 53.64
C LEU A 335 7.32 -47.87 53.61
N VAL A 336 6.05 -47.46 53.53
CA VAL A 336 5.66 -46.04 53.62
C VAL A 336 5.95 -45.49 55.01
N ALA A 337 5.57 -46.21 56.08
CA ALA A 337 5.88 -45.84 57.46
C ALA A 337 7.40 -45.73 57.72
N THR A 338 8.19 -46.65 57.17
CA THR A 338 9.66 -46.59 57.22
C THR A 338 10.21 -45.36 56.49
N LYS A 339 9.58 -44.93 55.39
CA LYS A 339 10.02 -43.73 54.65
C LYS A 339 9.59 -42.43 55.36
N MET A 340 8.40 -42.39 55.95
CA MET A 340 7.96 -41.28 56.81
C MET A 340 8.87 -41.13 58.03
N GLY A 341 9.10 -42.20 58.81
CA GLY A 341 9.97 -42.16 60.00
C GLY A 341 11.48 -41.98 59.71
N LYS A 342 11.90 -41.99 58.43
CA LYS A 342 13.21 -41.48 58.00
C LYS A 342 13.16 -39.98 57.73
N LEU A 343 12.13 -39.53 57.02
CA LEU A 343 11.89 -38.11 56.74
C LEU A 343 11.75 -37.29 58.04
N ASP A 344 11.04 -37.82 59.04
CA ASP A 344 10.86 -37.16 60.34
C ASP A 344 12.20 -36.95 61.08
N LYS A 345 13.19 -37.84 60.86
CA LYS A 345 14.55 -37.71 61.40
C LYS A 345 15.40 -36.76 60.58
N GLU A 346 15.34 -36.88 59.25
CA GLU A 346 15.99 -35.97 58.30
C GLU A 346 15.51 -34.51 58.46
N THR A 347 14.31 -34.28 59.02
CA THR A 347 13.72 -32.96 59.28
C THR A 347 13.89 -32.49 60.74
N GLY A 348 14.29 -33.39 61.66
CA GLY A 348 14.31 -33.14 63.11
C GLY A 348 15.68 -32.91 63.74
N ASP A 349 16.77 -33.03 62.95
CA ASP A 349 18.16 -32.95 63.44
C ASP A 349 18.80 -31.54 63.31
N ASP A 350 18.03 -30.50 62.90
CA ASP A 350 18.55 -29.12 62.68
C ASP A 350 18.41 -28.18 63.91
N ASP A 351 17.99 -28.71 65.07
CA ASP A 351 17.96 -27.99 66.36
C ASP A 351 19.34 -28.03 67.04
N ASN A 352 20.34 -27.35 66.45
CA ASN A 352 21.63 -27.10 67.11
C ASN A 352 21.99 -25.59 67.12
N ASP A 353 21.79 -24.98 68.29
CA ASP A 353 21.99 -23.56 68.58
C ASP A 353 23.42 -23.06 68.27
N GLY A 354 23.58 -21.94 67.56
CA GLY A 354 24.90 -21.37 67.27
C GLY A 354 24.99 -20.24 66.23
N ASP A 355 24.66 -19.01 66.65
CA ASP A 355 25.03 -17.70 66.08
C ASP A 355 25.73 -17.63 64.69
N ALA A 356 25.01 -17.14 63.67
CA ALA A 356 25.59 -16.27 62.63
C ALA A 356 24.52 -15.43 61.89
N GLN A 357 24.86 -14.19 61.54
CA GLN A 357 24.01 -13.30 60.74
C GLN A 357 23.83 -13.83 59.31
N GLY A 358 22.58 -14.03 58.87
CA GLY A 358 22.30 -14.37 57.48
C GLY A 358 20.81 -14.47 57.13
N GLN A 359 20.33 -13.48 56.36
CA GLN A 359 19.22 -13.57 55.40
C GLN A 359 17.96 -14.35 55.82
N ASN A 360 16.90 -13.60 56.14
CA ASN A 360 15.53 -14.08 56.22
C ASN A 360 15.01 -14.51 54.83
N THR A 361 15.38 -15.71 54.40
CA THR A 361 14.87 -16.38 53.20
C THR A 361 14.53 -17.82 53.55
N ASN A 362 13.32 -18.02 54.09
CA ASN A 362 12.44 -19.19 53.94
C ASN A 362 11.23 -19.01 54.87
N ALA A 363 10.37 -18.05 54.54
CA ALA A 363 9.00 -18.11 55.03
C ALA A 363 8.39 -19.41 54.49
N THR A 364 7.98 -20.31 55.38
CA THR A 364 7.51 -21.65 55.04
C THR A 364 6.24 -21.56 54.18
N THR A 365 6.40 -21.57 52.85
CA THR A 365 5.29 -21.74 51.91
C THR A 365 4.60 -23.06 52.22
N ARG A 366 3.36 -22.97 52.70
CA ARG A 366 2.50 -24.13 52.95
C ARG A 366 2.03 -24.70 51.62
N THR A 367 2.93 -25.41 50.95
CA THR A 367 2.64 -26.18 49.74
C THR A 367 1.39 -27.04 49.94
N ALA A 368 0.43 -26.94 49.02
CA ALA A 368 -0.86 -27.65 49.08
C ALA A 368 -0.77 -29.19 49.22
N CYS A 369 0.40 -29.77 48.99
CA CYS A 369 0.73 -31.13 49.40
C CYS A 369 2.22 -31.23 49.77
N SER A 370 2.53 -31.33 51.06
CA SER A 370 3.90 -31.64 51.51
C SER A 370 4.26 -33.09 51.16
N ILE A 371 5.56 -33.43 51.16
CA ILE A 371 5.99 -34.83 50.97
C ILE A 371 5.43 -35.76 52.08
N THR A 372 5.21 -35.24 53.28
CA THR A 372 4.58 -35.96 54.39
C THR A 372 3.08 -36.18 54.14
N ASP A 373 2.36 -35.17 53.63
CA ASP A 373 0.95 -35.32 53.21
C ASP A 373 0.80 -36.31 52.05
N PHE A 374 1.72 -36.27 51.08
CA PHE A 374 1.77 -37.20 49.96
C PHE A 374 1.94 -38.65 50.44
N LEU A 375 2.95 -38.91 51.28
CA LEU A 375 3.16 -40.24 51.87
C LEU A 375 1.98 -40.67 52.75
N SER A 376 1.38 -39.74 53.49
CA SER A 376 0.17 -40.00 54.28
C SER A 376 -1.03 -40.37 53.39
N CYS A 377 -1.17 -39.77 52.21
CA CYS A 377 -2.21 -40.17 51.24
C CYS A 377 -2.01 -41.61 50.75
N ILE A 378 -0.75 -42.02 50.52
CA ILE A 378 -0.43 -43.42 50.18
C ILE A 378 -0.76 -44.36 51.35
N ALA A 379 -0.31 -44.04 52.57
CA ALA A 379 -0.58 -44.83 53.76
C ALA A 379 -2.10 -44.99 54.01
N HIS A 380 -2.85 -43.90 53.99
CA HIS A 380 -4.30 -43.90 54.20
C HIS A 380 -5.05 -44.71 53.13
N LYS A 381 -4.58 -44.69 51.87
CA LYS A 381 -5.16 -45.49 50.77
C LYS A 381 -4.95 -47.00 51.00
N ILE A 382 -3.78 -47.39 51.48
CA ILE A 382 -3.48 -48.78 51.89
C ILE A 382 -4.31 -49.19 53.11
N GLU A 383 -4.38 -48.34 54.14
CA GLU A 383 -5.17 -48.56 55.37
C GLU A 383 -6.66 -48.74 55.08
N LEU A 384 -7.24 -47.88 54.23
CA LEU A 384 -8.65 -47.99 53.82
C LEU A 384 -8.91 -49.34 53.13
N THR A 385 -7.94 -49.83 52.34
CA THR A 385 -8.04 -51.15 51.72
C THR A 385 -7.93 -52.27 52.75
N LEU A 386 -7.00 -52.17 53.72
CA LEU A 386 -6.85 -53.13 54.82
C LEU A 386 -8.11 -53.20 55.70
N HIS A 387 -8.71 -52.06 56.04
CA HIS A 387 -9.96 -52.01 56.81
C HIS A 387 -11.16 -52.64 56.08
N HIS A 388 -11.21 -52.55 54.75
CA HIS A 388 -12.21 -53.28 53.97
C HIS A 388 -11.99 -54.81 53.95
N LEU A 389 -10.81 -55.30 54.34
CA LEU A 389 -10.51 -56.73 54.50
C LEU A 389 -10.75 -57.19 55.95
N ASP A 390 -10.37 -56.37 56.94
CA ASP A 390 -10.51 -56.65 58.37
C ASP A 390 -11.28 -55.51 59.09
N ALA A 391 -12.45 -55.81 59.65
CA ALA A 391 -13.32 -54.86 60.36
C ALA A 391 -12.79 -54.38 61.74
N GLY A 392 -11.48 -54.26 61.89
CA GLY A 392 -10.80 -53.89 63.15
C GLY A 392 -9.43 -53.21 62.98
N VAL A 393 -9.04 -52.82 61.76
CA VAL A 393 -7.83 -51.99 61.54
C VAL A 393 -8.17 -50.53 61.89
N PRO A 394 -7.38 -49.84 62.73
CA PRO A 394 -7.59 -48.41 62.97
C PRO A 394 -7.42 -47.62 61.67
N ILE A 395 -8.45 -46.90 61.24
CA ILE A 395 -8.33 -45.93 60.14
C ILE A 395 -7.75 -44.63 60.72
N THR A 396 -6.63 -44.17 60.19
CA THR A 396 -6.14 -42.81 60.49
C THR A 396 -7.05 -41.74 59.87
N ASP A 397 -7.14 -40.57 60.51
CA ASP A 397 -7.87 -39.44 59.94
C ASP A 397 -7.36 -39.13 58.52
N PRO A 398 -8.25 -38.85 57.54
CA PRO A 398 -7.84 -38.62 56.17
C PRO A 398 -6.88 -37.42 56.06
N PRO A 399 -5.71 -37.58 55.43
CA PRO A 399 -4.75 -36.48 55.27
C PRO A 399 -5.33 -35.36 54.40
N THR A 400 -4.92 -34.13 54.67
CA THR A 400 -5.51 -32.92 54.06
C THR A 400 -5.48 -32.97 52.53
N ALA A 401 -4.37 -33.41 51.93
CA ALA A 401 -4.20 -33.49 50.49
C ALA A 401 -5.11 -34.54 49.79
N LYS A 402 -5.81 -35.41 50.54
CA LYS A 402 -6.77 -36.39 49.99
C LYS A 402 -7.92 -35.72 49.23
N VAL A 403 -8.26 -34.46 49.54
CA VAL A 403 -9.30 -33.71 48.81
C VAL A 403 -8.99 -33.53 47.33
N TYR A 404 -7.71 -33.58 46.95
CA TYR A 404 -7.24 -33.46 45.57
C TYR A 404 -7.13 -34.82 44.84
N GLN A 405 -7.51 -35.92 45.50
CA GLN A 405 -7.36 -37.26 44.96
C GLN A 405 -8.39 -37.55 43.86
N GLN A 406 -7.90 -38.02 42.71
CA GLN A 406 -8.72 -38.44 41.56
C GLN A 406 -8.32 -39.84 41.10
N LYS A 407 -9.29 -40.60 40.58
CA LYS A 407 -9.03 -41.86 39.87
C LYS A 407 -9.14 -41.60 38.38
N VAL A 408 -8.03 -41.76 37.67
CA VAL A 408 -7.95 -41.66 36.21
C VAL A 408 -7.66 -43.04 35.61
N LYS A 409 -7.73 -43.14 34.29
CA LYS A 409 -7.22 -44.31 33.55
C LYS A 409 -6.10 -43.86 32.64
N ASP A 410 -5.05 -44.67 32.55
CA ASP A 410 -4.00 -44.45 31.56
C ASP A 410 -4.42 -44.89 30.15
N LYS A 411 -3.52 -44.71 29.18
CA LYS A 411 -3.75 -45.08 27.77
C LYS A 411 -3.93 -46.60 27.56
N SER A 412 -3.55 -47.45 28.53
CA SER A 412 -3.79 -48.89 28.52
C SER A 412 -5.13 -49.29 29.15
N GLY A 413 -5.86 -48.33 29.74
CA GLY A 413 -7.09 -48.57 30.48
C GLY A 413 -6.87 -48.94 31.94
N THR A 414 -5.62 -48.98 32.41
CA THR A 414 -5.26 -49.28 33.79
C THR A 414 -5.66 -48.12 34.70
N ASN A 415 -6.34 -48.42 35.81
CA ASN A 415 -6.72 -47.40 36.79
C ASN A 415 -5.47 -46.85 37.47
N GLN A 416 -5.37 -45.53 37.59
CA GLN A 416 -4.32 -44.83 38.31
C GLN A 416 -4.93 -43.86 39.32
N THR A 417 -4.36 -43.79 40.51
CA THR A 417 -4.74 -42.84 41.56
C THR A 417 -3.75 -41.68 41.58
N ILE A 418 -4.25 -40.47 41.30
CA ILE A 418 -3.46 -39.23 41.29
C ILE A 418 -3.95 -38.25 42.36
N LEU A 419 -3.09 -37.31 42.76
CA LEU A 419 -3.48 -36.03 43.32
C LEU A 419 -3.36 -34.96 42.23
N SER A 420 -4.37 -34.11 42.07
CA SER A 420 -4.35 -32.93 41.20
C SER A 420 -4.24 -31.68 42.06
N ILE A 421 -3.00 -31.33 42.42
CA ILE A 421 -2.68 -30.24 43.36
C ILE A 421 -2.70 -28.89 42.60
N PRO A 422 -3.49 -27.89 43.01
CA PRO A 422 -3.43 -26.55 42.43
C PRO A 422 -2.03 -25.93 42.54
N GLN A 423 -1.66 -25.05 41.62
CA GLN A 423 -0.37 -24.34 41.65
C GLN A 423 -0.32 -23.24 42.73
N ASP A 424 -1.48 -22.64 43.05
CA ASP A 424 -1.59 -21.56 44.04
C ASP A 424 -1.97 -22.09 45.43
N ASP A 425 -1.09 -21.88 46.42
CA ASP A 425 -1.32 -22.28 47.82
C ASP A 425 -2.47 -21.51 48.51
N ASP A 426 -2.94 -20.41 47.91
CA ASP A 426 -4.05 -19.59 48.46
C ASP A 426 -5.42 -20.30 48.40
N TYR A 427 -5.56 -21.42 47.67
CA TYR A 427 -6.79 -22.21 47.67
C TYR A 427 -7.00 -23.06 48.94
N ILE A 428 -6.06 -23.02 49.90
CA ILE A 428 -6.09 -23.83 51.14
C ILE A 428 -6.82 -23.10 52.28
N GLN A 429 -8.06 -22.66 52.04
CA GLN A 429 -9.02 -22.29 53.10
C GLN A 429 -10.37 -23.02 52.94
N ILE A 430 -10.31 -24.35 52.90
CA ILE A 430 -11.46 -25.18 53.23
C ILE A 430 -11.46 -25.35 54.76
N GLU A 431 -12.29 -24.59 55.46
CA GLU A 431 -12.48 -24.77 56.91
C GLU A 431 -12.90 -26.21 57.23
N LYS A 432 -12.22 -26.85 58.19
CA LYS A 432 -12.69 -28.12 58.77
C LYS A 432 -14.07 -27.89 59.40
N PRO A 433 -15.10 -28.70 59.10
CA PRO A 433 -16.34 -28.68 59.86
C PRO A 433 -16.02 -28.99 61.34
N PRO A 434 -16.55 -28.22 62.31
CA PRO A 434 -16.22 -28.43 63.71
C PRO A 434 -16.74 -29.79 64.19
N MET A 435 -15.84 -30.60 64.76
CA MET A 435 -16.19 -31.87 65.41
C MET A 435 -17.27 -31.66 66.48
N ARG A 436 -18.45 -32.23 66.28
CA ARG A 436 -19.47 -32.29 67.34
C ARG A 436 -19.00 -33.27 68.42
N ARG A 437 -18.65 -32.73 69.59
CA ARG A 437 -18.35 -33.50 70.79
C ARG A 437 -19.62 -34.22 71.23
N ALA A 438 -19.58 -35.55 71.30
CA ALA A 438 -20.71 -36.34 71.75
C ALA A 438 -20.95 -36.14 73.25
N SER A 439 -22.17 -35.75 73.63
CA SER A 439 -22.70 -35.86 74.99
C SER A 439 -24.03 -36.60 74.91
N SER A 440 -24.12 -37.71 75.64
CA SER A 440 -25.23 -38.65 75.60
C SER A 440 -26.36 -38.30 76.55
N THR A 441 -27.60 -38.26 76.06
CA THR A 441 -28.78 -38.62 76.84
C THR A 441 -29.76 -39.41 75.98
N PHE A 442 -30.26 -40.52 76.53
CA PHE A 442 -31.18 -41.47 75.92
C PHE A 442 -32.64 -41.00 75.99
N THR A 443 -33.45 -41.19 74.95
CA THR A 443 -34.83 -41.74 75.06
C THR A 443 -35.35 -42.31 73.72
N SER A 444 -36.00 -43.47 73.85
CA SER A 444 -36.49 -44.45 72.86
C SER A 444 -37.63 -44.04 71.90
N SER A 445 -37.77 -44.83 70.82
CA SER A 445 -39.00 -45.11 70.01
C SER A 445 -39.62 -44.00 69.14
N GLU A 446 -40.26 -44.29 68.00
CA GLU A 446 -40.16 -45.37 66.98
C GLU A 446 -41.04 -44.95 65.77
N TYR A 447 -40.62 -45.17 64.52
CA TYR A 447 -41.35 -44.92 63.22
C TYR A 447 -41.95 -43.50 63.01
N ASP A 448 -41.79 -42.83 61.86
CA ASP A 448 -42.38 -43.24 60.58
C ASP A 448 -41.66 -42.55 59.38
N TYR A 449 -42.07 -42.91 58.16
CA TYR A 449 -41.52 -42.43 56.89
C TYR A 449 -42.19 -41.12 56.39
N GLU A 450 -41.54 -40.49 55.39
CA GLU A 450 -42.05 -39.41 54.51
C GLU A 450 -42.03 -37.92 54.93
N ARG A 451 -41.68 -37.12 53.89
CA ARG A 451 -42.06 -35.72 53.61
C ARG A 451 -41.58 -34.60 54.52
N ILE A 452 -40.47 -34.00 54.10
CA ILE A 452 -40.19 -32.57 54.30
C ILE A 452 -41.25 -31.76 53.53
N SER A 453 -42.24 -31.24 54.25
CA SER A 453 -43.12 -30.16 53.79
C SER A 453 -42.52 -28.82 54.19
N ILE A 454 -42.30 -27.93 53.23
CA ILE A 454 -42.04 -26.50 53.49
C ILE A 454 -42.97 -25.69 52.58
N ASN A 455 -43.82 -24.90 53.22
CA ASN A 455 -44.54 -23.69 52.77
C ASN A 455 -45.52 -23.35 53.93
N GLU A 456 -45.89 -22.12 54.24
CA GLU A 456 -45.43 -20.78 53.85
C GLU A 456 -46.07 -19.78 54.83
N ASN A 457 -45.40 -18.67 55.17
CA ASN A 457 -45.96 -17.30 55.14
C ASN A 457 -44.94 -16.29 55.73
N VAL A 458 -44.44 -15.27 55.01
CA VAL A 458 -45.12 -14.10 54.38
C VAL A 458 -45.36 -13.00 55.45
N GLN A 459 -45.05 -11.71 55.25
CA GLN A 459 -45.11 -10.79 54.09
C GLN A 459 -43.89 -9.82 54.10
N SER A 460 -43.53 -9.05 53.06
CA SER A 460 -44.29 -8.63 51.87
C SER A 460 -43.44 -8.41 50.59
N MET A 461 -44.01 -8.86 49.47
CA MET A 461 -43.73 -8.50 48.06
C MET A 461 -44.19 -7.06 47.72
N PRO A 462 -44.04 -6.45 46.51
CA PRO A 462 -43.96 -7.05 45.14
C PRO A 462 -42.81 -6.51 44.23
N SER A 463 -42.50 -6.97 43.00
CA SER A 463 -42.77 -8.14 42.12
C SER A 463 -41.89 -7.92 40.85
N THR A 464 -41.50 -8.83 39.96
CA THR A 464 -41.64 -10.29 39.70
C THR A 464 -40.40 -10.68 38.84
N SER A 465 -39.79 -11.88 38.91
CA SER A 465 -40.19 -13.17 38.29
C SER A 465 -40.31 -13.10 36.75
N ILE A 466 -39.80 -14.04 35.92
CA ILE A 466 -39.62 -15.51 36.05
C ILE A 466 -38.31 -16.00 35.37
N TYR A 467 -37.89 -17.25 35.65
CA TYR A 467 -36.65 -17.93 35.23
C TYR A 467 -36.94 -19.37 34.68
N HIS A 468 -36.06 -19.94 33.82
CA HIS A 468 -35.73 -21.40 33.71
C HIS A 468 -36.78 -22.42 33.12
N PRO A 469 -36.46 -23.73 32.88
CA PRO A 469 -35.15 -24.46 32.80
C PRO A 469 -34.96 -25.53 31.66
N GLN A 470 -33.71 -26.04 31.55
CA GLN A 470 -33.20 -27.40 31.18
C GLN A 470 -34.11 -28.51 30.56
N SER A 471 -33.62 -29.24 29.52
CA SER A 471 -33.13 -30.66 29.64
C SER A 471 -32.96 -31.51 28.33
N SER A 472 -31.74 -32.04 28.15
CA SER A 472 -31.40 -33.39 27.63
C SER A 472 -31.35 -33.77 26.13
N SER A 473 -30.24 -34.46 25.78
CA SER A 473 -30.09 -35.55 24.78
C SER A 473 -30.05 -35.23 23.27
N GLY A 474 -28.86 -35.37 22.65
CA GLY A 474 -28.72 -35.49 21.19
C GLY A 474 -27.29 -35.34 20.67
N SER A 475 -26.60 -36.46 20.42
CA SER A 475 -25.24 -36.46 19.85
C SER A 475 -25.24 -36.08 18.37
N SER A 476 -24.37 -35.14 17.96
CA SER A 476 -23.62 -35.18 16.70
C SER A 476 -22.51 -34.12 16.72
N GLY A 477 -21.30 -34.50 16.30
CA GLY A 477 -20.13 -33.63 16.40
C GLY A 477 -20.13 -32.49 15.36
N VAL A 478 -19.75 -31.29 15.79
CA VAL A 478 -19.45 -30.16 14.90
C VAL A 478 -17.96 -29.85 15.01
N SER A 479 -17.25 -29.96 13.88
CA SER A 479 -15.85 -29.60 13.75
C SER A 479 -15.69 -28.08 13.76
N TYR A 480 -14.95 -27.54 14.73
CA TYR A 480 -14.55 -26.12 14.73
C TYR A 480 -13.52 -25.84 13.62
N GLY A 481 -14.04 -25.45 12.45
CA GLY A 481 -13.23 -25.03 11.31
C GLY A 481 -12.94 -23.53 11.33
N GLN A 482 -11.65 -23.20 11.48
CA GLN A 482 -10.98 -21.96 11.05
C GLN A 482 -11.69 -20.60 11.28
N ASN A 483 -11.15 -19.84 12.23
CA ASN A 483 -11.48 -18.42 12.44
C ASN A 483 -11.34 -17.61 11.15
N SER A 484 -12.47 -17.19 10.58
CA SER A 484 -12.55 -16.08 9.65
C SER A 484 -12.69 -14.78 10.44
N PRO A 485 -12.12 -13.63 9.99
CA PRO A 485 -12.40 -12.35 10.64
C PRO A 485 -13.90 -12.04 10.57
N PRO A 486 -14.46 -11.32 11.57
CA PRO A 486 -15.88 -10.99 11.60
C PRO A 486 -16.25 -10.13 10.39
N ALA A 487 -16.95 -10.75 9.44
CA ALA A 487 -17.37 -10.07 8.22
C ALA A 487 -18.61 -9.22 8.52
N MET A 488 -18.54 -7.95 8.14
CA MET A 488 -19.68 -7.03 8.19
C MET A 488 -20.49 -7.20 6.91
N TYR A 489 -21.80 -7.39 7.05
CA TYR A 489 -22.73 -7.49 5.93
C TYR A 489 -23.74 -6.34 5.96
N ARG A 490 -24.13 -5.85 4.79
CA ARG A 490 -25.25 -4.93 4.60
C ARG A 490 -26.55 -5.72 4.44
N VAL A 491 -27.58 -5.33 5.18
CA VAL A 491 -28.93 -5.86 5.06
C VAL A 491 -29.58 -5.37 3.75
N LEU A 492 -30.14 -6.29 2.97
CA LEU A 492 -30.78 -6.03 1.69
C LEU A 492 -32.31 -5.86 1.80
N TYR A 493 -32.94 -6.54 2.77
CA TYR A 493 -34.39 -6.58 2.94
C TYR A 493 -34.76 -6.50 4.42
N ASP A 494 -35.93 -5.92 4.72
CA ASP A 494 -36.48 -5.88 6.08
C ASP A 494 -36.79 -7.31 6.57
N PHE A 495 -36.35 -7.64 7.78
CA PHE A 495 -36.63 -8.91 8.46
C PHE A 495 -37.15 -8.63 9.88
N PRO A 496 -38.47 -8.58 10.10
CA PRO A 496 -39.03 -8.37 11.43
C PRO A 496 -38.87 -9.64 12.27
N ALA A 497 -38.18 -9.55 13.41
CA ALA A 497 -38.05 -10.67 14.34
C ALA A 497 -39.44 -11.10 14.86
N HIS A 498 -39.69 -12.41 14.90
CA HIS A 498 -40.93 -12.98 15.44
C HIS A 498 -40.68 -13.81 16.71
N MET A 499 -39.44 -14.28 16.88
CA MET A 499 -38.96 -14.98 18.07
C MET A 499 -37.85 -14.18 18.75
N GLU A 500 -37.65 -14.38 20.05
CA GLU A 500 -36.58 -13.70 20.81
C GLU A 500 -35.14 -14.02 20.36
N GLU A 501 -34.96 -15.13 19.65
CA GLU A 501 -33.67 -15.52 19.07
C GLU A 501 -33.37 -14.80 17.75
N GLU A 502 -34.35 -14.11 17.15
CA GLU A 502 -34.23 -13.45 15.86
C GLU A 502 -33.85 -11.97 15.99
N LEU A 503 -33.09 -11.47 15.03
CA LEU A 503 -32.65 -10.08 14.98
C LEU A 503 -33.56 -9.25 14.06
N ASP A 504 -34.14 -8.16 14.56
CA ASP A 504 -34.93 -7.22 13.74
C ASP A 504 -34.00 -6.42 12.81
N LEU A 505 -34.13 -6.64 11.50
CA LEU A 505 -33.31 -5.99 10.48
C LEU A 505 -34.14 -5.08 9.58
N ARG A 506 -33.54 -3.97 9.14
CA ARG A 506 -34.07 -3.11 8.07
C ARG A 506 -33.06 -2.99 6.93
N ALA A 507 -33.57 -2.91 5.71
CA ALA A 507 -32.77 -2.72 4.51
C ALA A 507 -31.87 -1.47 4.65
N GLY A 508 -30.56 -1.66 4.50
CA GLY A 508 -29.55 -0.62 4.70
C GLY A 508 -28.80 -0.67 6.03
N ASP A 509 -29.29 -1.40 7.04
CA ASP A 509 -28.57 -1.68 8.29
C ASP A 509 -27.25 -2.44 8.01
N CYS A 510 -26.30 -2.35 8.94
CA CYS A 510 -25.07 -3.17 8.92
C CYS A 510 -25.07 -4.15 10.10
N VAL A 511 -24.79 -5.42 9.82
CA VAL A 511 -24.65 -6.49 10.82
C VAL A 511 -23.22 -7.06 10.82
N ILE A 512 -22.71 -7.40 11.99
CA ILE A 512 -21.47 -8.17 12.14
C ILE A 512 -21.86 -9.64 12.31
N VAL A 513 -21.44 -10.50 11.39
CA VAL A 513 -21.72 -11.95 11.47
C VAL A 513 -20.70 -12.62 12.39
N GLU A 514 -21.22 -13.24 13.45
CA GLU A 514 -20.46 -14.00 14.46
C GLU A 514 -20.41 -15.49 14.12
N GLY A 515 -21.40 -16.01 13.37
CA GLY A 515 -21.45 -17.41 12.95
C GLY A 515 -22.58 -17.73 11.98
N LYS A 516 -22.65 -19.00 11.55
CA LYS A 516 -23.72 -19.54 10.70
C LYS A 516 -24.40 -20.73 11.36
N ILE A 517 -25.72 -20.85 11.18
CA ILE A 517 -26.53 -22.00 11.60
C ILE A 517 -27.04 -22.67 10.31
N GLY A 518 -26.30 -23.68 9.84
CA GLY A 518 -26.56 -24.30 8.55
C GLY A 518 -26.26 -23.36 7.36
N GLU A 519 -26.94 -23.58 6.23
CA GLU A 519 -26.77 -22.76 5.02
C GLU A 519 -27.70 -21.54 5.00
N ASP A 520 -28.90 -21.65 5.56
CA ASP A 520 -29.97 -20.65 5.43
C ASP A 520 -29.95 -19.54 6.50
N TRP A 521 -29.23 -19.71 7.61
CA TRP A 521 -29.24 -18.77 8.74
C TRP A 521 -27.84 -18.32 9.16
N MET A 522 -27.71 -17.03 9.51
CA MET A 522 -26.53 -16.45 10.15
C MET A 522 -26.90 -15.89 11.53
N VAL A 523 -25.90 -15.75 12.40
CA VAL A 523 -26.02 -15.11 13.72
C VAL A 523 -25.06 -13.94 13.78
N GLY A 524 -25.51 -12.84 14.37
CA GLY A 524 -24.72 -11.63 14.53
C GLY A 524 -25.45 -10.55 15.30
N HIS A 525 -24.89 -9.36 15.34
CA HIS A 525 -25.49 -8.18 15.96
C HIS A 525 -25.40 -6.94 15.04
N LEU A 526 -26.30 -5.97 15.26
CA LEU A 526 -26.30 -4.71 14.53
C LEU A 526 -25.14 -3.78 14.93
N VAL A 527 -24.55 -3.09 13.96
CA VAL A 527 -23.53 -2.06 14.21
C VAL A 527 -24.19 -0.80 14.78
N ALA A 528 -23.73 -0.39 15.96
CA ALA A 528 -24.28 0.69 16.79
C ALA A 528 -24.62 1.99 16.03
N ASP A 529 -23.78 2.38 15.06
CA ASP A 529 -23.89 3.63 14.32
C ASP A 529 -25.00 3.62 13.23
N THR A 530 -25.67 2.47 13.04
CA THR A 530 -26.77 2.31 12.07
C THR A 530 -28.14 2.07 12.71
N THR A 531 -28.23 1.82 14.02
CA THR A 531 -29.44 1.23 14.62
C THR A 531 -30.64 2.18 14.78
N GLY A 532 -30.44 3.49 14.60
CA GLY A 532 -31.49 4.50 14.83
C GLY A 532 -32.00 4.54 16.28
N GLY A 533 -31.16 4.11 17.24
CA GLY A 533 -31.54 4.00 18.66
C GLY A 533 -32.09 2.63 19.07
N ARG A 534 -32.14 1.63 18.18
CA ARG A 534 -32.46 0.25 18.56
C ARG A 534 -31.32 -0.37 19.41
N PRO A 535 -31.62 -1.14 20.46
CA PRO A 535 -30.62 -1.75 21.33
C PRO A 535 -29.78 -2.79 20.57
N ILE A 536 -28.47 -2.85 20.88
CA ILE A 536 -27.57 -3.85 20.31
C ILE A 536 -27.88 -5.20 20.95
N ARG A 537 -28.50 -6.09 20.18
CA ARG A 537 -28.83 -7.48 20.55
C ARG A 537 -28.20 -8.39 19.49
N SER A 538 -27.62 -9.52 19.91
CA SER A 538 -27.28 -10.60 18.99
C SER A 538 -28.50 -11.48 18.71
N GLY A 539 -28.66 -11.91 17.48
CA GLY A 539 -29.75 -12.80 17.06
C GLY A 539 -29.50 -13.43 15.69
N ARG A 540 -30.33 -14.40 15.31
CA ARG A 540 -30.29 -15.05 14.01
C ARG A 540 -31.10 -14.28 12.95
N PHE A 541 -30.67 -14.39 11.70
CA PHE A 541 -31.35 -13.84 10.54
C PHE A 541 -31.05 -14.68 9.27
N PRO A 542 -31.90 -14.61 8.22
CA PRO A 542 -31.68 -15.38 7.01
C PRO A 542 -30.40 -14.96 6.27
N ALA A 543 -29.61 -15.94 5.83
CA ALA A 543 -28.37 -15.74 5.09
C ALA A 543 -28.57 -15.01 3.75
N SER A 544 -29.75 -15.16 3.13
CA SER A 544 -30.14 -14.53 1.87
C SER A 544 -30.56 -13.05 2.01
N TYR A 545 -30.72 -12.55 3.22
CA TYR A 545 -31.17 -11.17 3.49
C TYR A 545 -30.01 -10.17 3.64
N VAL A 546 -28.77 -10.65 3.51
CA VAL A 546 -27.54 -9.87 3.75
C VAL A 546 -26.49 -10.10 2.66
N ALA A 547 -25.67 -9.09 2.36
CA ALA A 547 -24.53 -9.19 1.44
C ALA A 547 -23.27 -8.55 2.04
N ALA A 548 -22.11 -9.16 1.79
CA ALA A 548 -20.81 -8.65 2.22
C ALA A 548 -20.34 -7.46 1.34
#